data_AF-A0A1V6T9C5-F1
#
_entry.id   AF-A0A1V6T9C5-F1
#
_cell.length_a   1.000
_cell.length_b   1.000
_cell.length_c   1.000
_cell.angle_alpha   90.00
_cell.angle_beta   90.00
_cell.angle_gamma   90.00
#
_symmetry.space_group_name_H-M   'P 1'
#
loop_
_entity.id
_entity.type
_entity.pdbx_description
1 polymer ?
#
loop_
_entity_poly.entity_id
_entity_poly.type
_entity_poly.pdbx_seq_one_letter_code
_entity_poly.pdbx_strand_id
1 'polypeptide(L)'
;MLYNQFSPQTHNDEKYRSIQEFYLNPDSCEGHGKLKFSTETRGSFTHNPYGIDVLFHFASLTLHVNSSGRSNEMDIQYILEGWESLRIAKELSAAQSYSIYVLRSGDVYLFEGEDIVASCFGISFREISQLQPAFSSKSQSLKADYESTSSGLRTPDSTEKCNLQHEEVLAGGPSQGGKSPPQHFTITENKDLEQRALGIISQEISVNLAELEENPAFSDLGVDSLLSMSILDKINRDTGAHLAASVFVSYSTVSSFRNHLRNDIMAR
;
A
#
# COMPACT_ATOMS: atom_id res chain seq x y z
N MET A 1 -8.38 -16.10 19.12
CA MET A 1 -9.14 -16.04 17.85
C MET A 1 -9.20 -14.66 17.21
N LEU A 2 -8.81 -13.56 17.88
CA LEU A 2 -8.91 -12.19 17.34
C LEU A 2 -8.16 -11.99 16.00
N TYR A 3 -6.86 -12.30 15.95
CA TYR A 3 -6.01 -12.02 14.78
C TYR A 3 -6.50 -12.65 13.47
N ASN A 4 -7.01 -13.89 13.51
CA ASN A 4 -7.56 -14.57 12.33
C ASN A 4 -8.80 -13.89 11.72
N GLN A 5 -9.49 -13.03 12.49
CA GLN A 5 -10.71 -12.35 12.05
C GLN A 5 -10.44 -10.95 11.46
N PHE A 6 -9.37 -10.28 11.90
CA PHE A 6 -9.11 -8.87 11.54
C PHE A 6 -7.78 -8.61 10.83
N SER A 7 -6.91 -9.61 10.71
CA SER A 7 -5.82 -9.57 9.71
C SER A 7 -5.58 -10.97 9.14
N PRO A 8 -6.47 -11.47 8.25
CA PRO A 8 -6.28 -12.75 7.58
C PRO A 8 -5.05 -12.75 6.64
N GLN A 9 -4.49 -11.58 6.33
CA GLN A 9 -3.35 -11.41 5.41
C GLN A 9 -1.99 -11.25 6.13
N THR A 10 -1.92 -10.98 7.45
CA THR A 10 -0.64 -10.86 8.18
C THR A 10 -0.46 -11.93 9.26
N HIS A 11 0.59 -12.75 9.13
CA HIS A 11 0.92 -13.78 10.12
C HIS A 11 1.92 -13.26 11.17
N ASN A 12 1.44 -12.45 12.10
CA ASN A 12 2.28 -11.94 13.19
C ASN A 12 2.76 -13.09 14.09
N ASP A 13 4.04 -13.11 14.47
CA ASP A 13 4.60 -14.03 15.47
C ASP A 13 3.84 -13.87 16.82
N GLU A 14 3.65 -14.97 17.56
CA GLU A 14 2.96 -15.01 18.86
C GLU A 14 3.45 -13.96 19.86
N LYS A 15 4.73 -13.57 19.84
CA LYS A 15 5.25 -12.51 20.73
C LYS A 15 4.61 -11.13 20.48
N TYR A 16 4.11 -10.87 19.28
CA TYR A 16 3.38 -9.65 18.93
C TYR A 16 1.84 -9.78 19.12
N ARG A 17 1.33 -10.95 19.50
CA ARG A 17 -0.13 -11.21 19.62
C ARG A 17 -0.71 -10.73 20.96
N SER A 18 -0.34 -9.52 21.35
CA SER A 18 -0.60 -8.93 22.68
C SER A 18 -2.06 -8.58 22.95
N ILE A 19 -2.91 -8.43 21.91
CA ILE A 19 -4.30 -7.98 22.06
C ILE A 19 -5.19 -9.15 22.51
N GLN A 20 -5.80 -9.00 23.70
CA GLN A 20 -6.70 -9.99 24.29
C GLN A 20 -8.17 -9.65 24.01
N GLU A 21 -8.53 -8.37 24.14
CA GLU A 21 -9.87 -7.84 23.91
C GLU A 21 -9.79 -6.60 23.02
N PHE A 22 -10.75 -6.44 22.12
CA PHE A 22 -10.91 -5.28 21.25
C PHE A 22 -12.38 -4.86 21.23
N TYR A 23 -12.61 -3.56 21.38
CA TYR A 23 -13.89 -2.88 21.35
C TYR A 23 -13.77 -1.64 20.44
N LEU A 24 -14.82 -1.36 19.69
CA LEU A 24 -14.91 -0.19 18.81
C LEU A 24 -16.21 0.54 19.12
N ASN A 25 -16.17 1.87 19.26
CA ASN A 25 -17.35 2.71 19.24
C ASN A 25 -17.62 3.17 17.80
N PRO A 26 -18.67 2.69 17.12
CA PRO A 26 -18.94 3.06 15.73
C PRO A 26 -19.36 4.53 15.55
N ASP A 27 -19.88 5.18 16.60
CA ASP A 27 -20.36 6.56 16.51
C ASP A 27 -19.23 7.60 16.62
N SER A 28 -18.16 7.28 17.35
CA SER A 28 -16.97 8.13 17.48
C SER A 28 -15.75 7.62 16.69
N CYS A 29 -15.84 6.42 16.11
CA CYS A 29 -14.76 5.68 15.46
C CYS A 29 -13.56 5.34 16.38
N GLU A 30 -13.76 5.35 17.71
CA GLU A 30 -12.71 5.16 18.72
C GLU A 30 -12.54 3.70 19.14
N GLY A 31 -11.29 3.28 19.39
CA GLY A 31 -10.93 1.93 19.82
C GLY A 31 -10.58 1.83 21.30
N HIS A 32 -10.98 0.75 21.97
CA HIS A 32 -10.54 0.39 23.32
C HIS A 32 -10.22 -1.10 23.40
N GLY A 33 -9.20 -1.50 24.16
CA GLY A 33 -8.87 -2.92 24.33
C GLY A 33 -8.09 -3.25 25.58
N LYS A 34 -7.98 -4.55 25.87
CA LYS A 34 -7.09 -5.09 26.91
C LYS A 34 -5.92 -5.85 26.27
N LEU A 35 -4.73 -5.62 26.82
CA LEU A 35 -3.47 -6.19 26.34
C LEU A 35 -2.80 -7.05 27.42
N LYS A 36 -2.13 -8.11 26.98
CA LYS A 36 -1.19 -8.90 27.77
C LYS A 36 0.02 -9.25 26.90
N PHE A 37 1.20 -8.75 27.26
CA PHE A 37 2.42 -9.04 26.51
C PHE A 37 2.89 -10.48 26.73
N SER A 38 3.49 -11.09 25.72
CA SER A 38 4.08 -12.43 25.84
C SER A 38 5.28 -12.42 26.80
N THR A 39 5.40 -13.48 27.60
CA THR A 39 6.58 -13.74 28.44
C THR A 39 7.81 -14.17 27.64
N GLU A 40 7.65 -14.57 26.37
CA GLU A 40 8.75 -15.05 25.52
C GLU A 40 9.55 -13.91 24.85
N THR A 41 10.16 -13.02 25.62
CA THR A 41 11.04 -11.98 25.04
C THR A 41 12.43 -12.54 24.71
N ARG A 42 12.98 -12.24 23.53
CA ARG A 42 14.35 -12.64 23.14
C ARG A 42 15.25 -11.44 22.86
N GLY A 43 16.15 -11.14 23.78
CA GLY A 43 17.12 -10.05 23.67
C GLY A 43 17.12 -9.16 24.91
N SER A 44 17.87 -8.06 24.84
CA SER A 44 17.80 -6.95 25.79
C SER A 44 17.56 -5.68 24.98
N PHE A 45 16.67 -4.81 25.46
CA PHE A 45 16.19 -3.64 24.74
C PHE A 45 16.00 -2.48 25.71
N THR A 46 16.20 -1.24 25.27
CA THR A 46 15.82 -0.04 26.03
C THR A 46 14.31 0.01 26.27
N HIS A 47 13.54 -0.41 25.25
CA HIS A 47 12.10 -0.61 25.32
C HIS A 47 11.74 -1.88 24.53
N ASN A 48 10.82 -2.67 25.07
CA ASN A 48 10.39 -3.94 24.48
C ASN A 48 9.68 -3.70 23.12
N PRO A 49 10.21 -4.17 21.97
CA PRO A 49 9.60 -3.92 20.67
C PRO A 49 8.20 -4.53 20.55
N TYR A 50 7.97 -5.69 21.16
CA TYR A 50 6.65 -6.36 21.20
C TYR A 50 5.58 -5.54 21.95
N GLY A 51 6.00 -4.66 22.87
CA GLY A 51 5.14 -3.75 23.63
C GLY A 51 4.94 -2.39 22.97
N ILE A 52 5.84 -1.97 22.06
CA ILE A 52 5.69 -0.75 21.25
C ILE A 52 4.80 -1.02 20.04
N ASP A 53 5.09 -2.09 19.31
CA ASP A 53 4.47 -2.46 18.03
C ASP A 53 2.92 -2.58 18.13
N VAL A 54 2.41 -3.05 19.28
CA VAL A 54 0.97 -3.15 19.53
C VAL A 54 0.24 -1.80 19.46
N LEU A 55 0.92 -0.67 19.73
CA LEU A 55 0.31 0.67 19.63
C LEU A 55 -0.15 0.94 18.19
N PHE A 56 0.74 0.65 17.24
CA PHE A 56 0.50 0.86 15.81
C PHE A 56 -0.42 -0.22 15.23
N HIS A 57 -0.25 -1.49 15.62
CA HIS A 57 -1.17 -2.56 15.23
C HIS A 57 -2.61 -2.32 15.72
N PHE A 58 -2.80 -1.78 16.94
CA PHE A 58 -4.14 -1.48 17.45
C PHE A 58 -4.76 -0.28 16.73
N ALA A 59 -3.98 0.78 16.45
CA ALA A 59 -4.48 1.92 15.66
C ALA A 59 -4.86 1.52 14.22
N SER A 60 -4.01 0.74 13.54
CA SER A 60 -4.29 0.17 12.21
C SER A 60 -5.54 -0.72 12.21
N LEU A 61 -5.69 -1.56 13.24
CA LEU A 61 -6.89 -2.38 13.45
C LEU A 61 -8.15 -1.52 13.64
N THR A 62 -8.10 -0.46 14.46
CA THR A 62 -9.20 0.49 14.63
C THR A 62 -9.57 1.15 13.31
N LEU A 63 -8.61 1.59 12.49
CA LEU A 63 -8.88 2.15 11.16
C LEU A 63 -9.54 1.12 10.23
N HIS A 64 -8.98 -0.09 10.12
CA HIS A 64 -9.51 -1.13 9.22
C HIS A 64 -10.96 -1.53 9.55
N VAL A 65 -11.31 -1.69 10.84
CA VAL A 65 -12.69 -2.02 11.24
C VAL A 65 -13.64 -0.83 11.04
N ASN A 66 -13.17 0.42 11.19
CA ASN A 66 -13.96 1.61 10.84
C ASN A 66 -14.24 1.71 9.32
N SER A 67 -13.25 1.42 8.47
CA SER A 67 -13.41 1.48 7.00
C SER A 67 -14.32 0.38 6.46
N SER A 68 -14.37 -0.79 7.12
CA SER A 68 -15.11 -2.01 6.72
C SER A 68 -16.60 -1.86 6.37
N GLY A 69 -17.23 -0.71 6.64
CA GLY A 69 -18.58 -0.37 6.14
C GLY A 69 -18.65 0.05 4.66
N ARG A 70 -17.49 0.20 4.00
CA ARG A 70 -17.37 0.58 2.58
C ARG A 70 -17.27 -0.68 1.70
N SER A 71 -17.79 -0.60 0.48
CA SER A 71 -18.05 -1.78 -0.35
C SER A 71 -16.80 -2.36 -1.01
N ASN A 72 -16.65 -3.69 -0.96
CA ASN A 72 -15.61 -4.50 -1.61
C ASN A 72 -14.17 -4.29 -1.09
N GLU A 73 -14.02 -3.97 0.20
CA GLU A 73 -12.79 -3.39 0.76
C GLU A 73 -11.83 -4.38 1.47
N MET A 74 -12.03 -5.70 1.34
CA MET A 74 -11.17 -6.73 1.99
C MET A 74 -9.70 -6.76 1.49
N ASP A 75 -9.38 -6.00 0.44
CA ASP A 75 -8.04 -5.85 -0.11
C ASP A 75 -7.34 -4.54 0.32
N ILE A 76 -7.96 -3.71 1.17
CA ILE A 76 -7.30 -2.50 1.69
C ILE A 76 -6.50 -2.80 2.96
N GLN A 77 -5.21 -2.47 2.91
CA GLN A 77 -4.27 -2.53 4.03
C GLN A 77 -3.78 -1.12 4.39
N TYR A 78 -3.46 -0.91 5.67
CA TYR A 78 -2.93 0.35 6.19
C TYR A 78 -1.48 0.16 6.64
N ILE A 79 -0.53 0.71 5.88
CA ILE A 79 0.91 0.68 6.19
C ILE A 79 1.27 1.89 7.05
N LEU A 80 1.96 1.67 8.17
CA LEU A 80 2.49 2.74 9.01
C LEU A 80 3.59 3.52 8.24
N GLU A 81 3.41 4.82 8.08
CA GLU A 81 4.45 5.71 7.52
C GLU A 81 5.32 6.33 8.61
N GLY A 82 4.71 6.68 9.76
CA GLY A 82 5.42 7.32 10.86
C GLY A 82 4.49 7.82 11.97
N TRP A 83 5.06 8.61 12.87
CA TRP A 83 4.37 9.26 13.99
C TRP A 83 5.12 10.53 14.40
N GLU A 84 4.42 11.53 14.94
CA GLU A 84 5.06 12.76 15.43
C GLU A 84 5.75 12.59 16.78
N SER A 85 5.12 11.88 17.74
CA SER A 85 5.62 11.78 19.11
C SER A 85 5.21 10.47 19.80
N LEU A 86 6.14 9.53 19.90
CA LEU A 86 6.05 8.36 20.79
C LEU A 86 6.73 8.67 22.14
N ARG A 87 6.03 8.40 23.25
CA ARG A 87 6.53 8.58 24.63
C ARG A 87 6.24 7.33 25.44
N ILE A 88 7.23 6.88 26.22
CA ILE A 88 7.16 5.68 27.06
C ILE A 88 7.66 6.08 28.45
N ALA A 89 6.77 6.04 29.45
CA ALA A 89 7.03 6.52 30.81
C ALA A 89 7.45 5.40 31.77
N LYS A 90 7.10 4.14 31.48
CA LYS A 90 7.48 2.95 32.25
C LYS A 90 7.89 1.79 31.33
N GLU A 91 8.57 0.79 31.88
CA GLU A 91 8.91 -0.44 31.14
C GLU A 91 7.64 -1.27 30.80
N LEU A 92 7.58 -1.79 29.58
CA LEU A 92 6.44 -2.56 29.07
C LEU A 92 6.67 -4.07 29.29
N SER A 93 6.15 -4.57 30.42
CA SER A 93 6.48 -5.88 30.99
C SER A 93 5.31 -6.87 30.94
N ALA A 94 5.62 -8.14 30.62
CA ALA A 94 4.65 -9.23 30.60
C ALA A 94 4.03 -9.57 31.97
N ALA A 95 4.65 -9.12 33.08
CA ALA A 95 4.07 -9.26 34.41
C ALA A 95 2.72 -8.53 34.53
N GLN A 96 2.65 -7.31 33.98
CA GLN A 96 1.51 -6.40 34.11
C GLN A 96 0.46 -6.64 33.02
N SER A 97 -0.73 -6.07 33.22
CA SER A 97 -1.84 -6.11 32.25
C SER A 97 -2.24 -4.68 31.96
N TYR A 98 -2.50 -4.36 30.69
CA TYR A 98 -2.67 -2.98 30.24
C TYR A 98 -4.02 -2.82 29.52
N SER A 99 -4.57 -1.60 29.54
CA SER A 99 -5.62 -1.18 28.59
C SER A 99 -5.03 -0.22 27.57
N ILE A 100 -5.59 -0.24 26.37
CA ILE A 100 -5.19 0.63 25.25
C ILE A 100 -6.42 1.37 24.73
N TYR A 101 -6.24 2.63 24.36
CA TYR A 101 -7.28 3.49 23.82
C TYR A 101 -6.77 4.25 22.60
N VAL A 102 -7.61 4.37 21.57
CA VAL A 102 -7.31 5.06 20.31
C VAL A 102 -8.42 6.08 20.03
N LEU A 103 -8.04 7.35 20.01
CA LEU A 103 -8.93 8.46 19.68
C LEU A 103 -9.26 8.49 18.19
N ARG A 104 -10.32 9.22 17.81
CA ARG A 104 -10.70 9.48 16.41
C ARG A 104 -9.61 10.19 15.58
N SER A 105 -8.63 10.81 16.23
CA SER A 105 -7.44 11.39 15.61
C SER A 105 -6.37 10.35 15.21
N GLY A 106 -6.50 9.10 15.65
CA GLY A 106 -5.45 8.07 15.54
C GLY A 106 -4.45 8.09 16.71
N ASP A 107 -4.57 9.04 17.65
CA ASP A 107 -3.71 9.13 18.82
C ASP A 107 -3.97 7.96 19.80
N VAL A 108 -2.90 7.37 20.32
CA VAL A 108 -2.93 6.15 21.13
C VAL A 108 -2.45 6.41 22.54
N TYR A 109 -3.18 5.90 23.52
CA TYR A 109 -2.81 5.88 24.94
C TYR A 109 -2.76 4.45 25.46
N LEU A 110 -1.72 4.12 26.22
CA LEU A 110 -1.54 2.84 26.90
C LEU A 110 -1.53 3.08 28.42
N PHE A 111 -2.37 2.35 29.14
CA PHE A 111 -2.61 2.51 30.57
C PHE A 111 -2.21 1.27 31.37
N GLU A 112 -1.63 1.49 32.55
CA GLU A 112 -1.42 0.49 33.61
C GLU A 112 -2.34 0.85 34.79
N GLY A 113 -3.56 0.30 34.80
CA GLY A 113 -4.60 0.76 35.72
C GLY A 113 -5.09 2.16 35.31
N GLU A 114 -4.80 3.16 36.13
CA GLU A 114 -5.14 4.57 35.86
C GLU A 114 -3.94 5.39 35.32
N ASP A 115 -2.70 4.87 35.42
CA ASP A 115 -1.50 5.55 34.94
C ASP A 115 -1.36 5.42 33.41
N ILE A 116 -1.17 6.54 32.70
CA ILE A 116 -0.68 6.51 31.30
C ILE A 116 0.80 6.12 31.32
N VAL A 117 1.13 4.96 30.74
CA VAL A 117 2.50 4.42 30.69
C VAL A 117 3.17 4.57 29.33
N ALA A 118 2.39 4.75 28.25
CA ALA A 118 2.89 5.21 26.96
C ALA A 118 1.81 5.99 26.21
N SER A 119 2.23 6.89 25.31
CA SER A 119 1.35 7.56 24.35
C SER A 119 2.04 7.74 23.02
N CYS A 120 1.28 7.67 21.92
CA CYS A 120 1.77 7.90 20.57
C CYS A 120 0.83 8.88 19.86
N PHE A 121 1.39 9.97 19.33
CA PHE A 121 0.63 11.08 18.75
C PHE A 121 0.96 11.29 17.27
N GLY A 122 -0.05 11.70 16.50
CA GLY A 122 0.08 12.04 15.08
C GLY A 122 0.56 10.85 14.24
N ILE A 123 -0.13 9.71 14.35
CA ILE A 123 0.26 8.48 13.62
C ILE A 123 -0.28 8.53 12.19
N SER A 124 0.62 8.40 11.21
CA SER A 124 0.29 8.42 9.77
C SER A 124 0.27 7.01 9.19
N PHE A 125 -0.81 6.68 8.47
CA PHE A 125 -0.97 5.42 7.74
C PHE A 125 -1.25 5.68 6.26
N ARG A 126 -0.48 5.03 5.38
CA ARG A 126 -0.78 4.95 3.95
C ARG A 126 -1.81 3.86 3.70
N GLU A 127 -2.92 4.24 3.09
CA GLU A 127 -3.88 3.29 2.53
C GLU A 127 -3.31 2.68 1.23
N ILE A 128 -3.27 1.35 1.14
CA ILE A 128 -2.93 0.64 -0.09
C ILE A 128 -4.00 -0.39 -0.45
N SER A 129 -4.41 -0.42 -1.72
CA SER A 129 -5.28 -1.47 -2.26
C SER A 129 -4.44 -2.59 -2.88
N GLN A 130 -4.65 -3.83 -2.41
CA GLN A 130 -4.05 -5.04 -2.95
C GLN A 130 -4.66 -5.42 -4.32
N LEU A 131 -4.42 -4.59 -5.35
CA LEU A 131 -4.54 -5.08 -6.73
C LEU A 131 -3.52 -6.19 -6.93
N GLN A 132 -3.99 -7.44 -7.02
CA GLN A 132 -3.13 -8.62 -7.13
C GLN A 132 -2.08 -8.43 -8.25
N PRO A 133 -0.79 -8.69 -7.97
CA PRO A 133 0.25 -8.41 -8.94
C PRO A 133 0.15 -9.35 -10.14
N ALA A 134 0.14 -8.79 -11.35
CA ALA A 134 0.22 -9.54 -12.62
C ALA A 134 1.62 -10.17 -12.86
N PHE A 135 2.35 -10.48 -11.78
CA PHE A 135 3.68 -11.07 -11.78
C PHE A 135 3.64 -12.45 -11.13
N SER A 136 3.16 -13.43 -11.89
CA SER A 136 3.36 -14.85 -11.63
C SER A 136 4.83 -15.24 -11.84
N SER A 137 5.73 -14.70 -11.01
CA SER A 137 7.14 -15.06 -11.00
C SER A 137 7.27 -16.52 -10.61
N LYS A 138 7.55 -17.39 -11.60
CA LYS A 138 7.80 -18.81 -11.38
C LYS A 138 8.95 -18.99 -10.40
N SER A 139 8.64 -19.40 -9.17
CA SER A 139 9.62 -19.71 -8.14
C SER A 139 10.39 -20.98 -8.51
N GLN A 140 11.47 -20.81 -9.28
CA GLN A 140 12.48 -21.85 -9.43
C GLN A 140 13.07 -22.16 -8.05
N SER A 141 12.76 -23.33 -7.51
CA SER A 141 13.22 -23.74 -6.19
C SER A 141 14.71 -24.09 -6.23
N LEU A 142 15.56 -23.12 -5.93
CA LEU A 142 16.97 -23.36 -5.63
C LEU A 142 17.08 -23.98 -4.23
N LYS A 143 16.88 -25.31 -4.15
CA LYS A 143 17.34 -26.09 -3.01
C LYS A 143 18.86 -26.17 -3.04
N ALA A 144 19.50 -25.74 -1.96
CA ALA A 144 20.89 -26.08 -1.68
C ALA A 144 20.87 -27.34 -0.80
N ASP A 145 21.15 -28.50 -1.40
CA ASP A 145 21.24 -29.76 -0.66
C ASP A 145 22.59 -29.85 0.08
N TYR A 146 22.54 -30.14 1.38
CA TYR A 146 23.71 -30.47 2.19
C TYR A 146 23.87 -32.00 2.23
N GLU A 147 25.11 -32.49 2.20
CA GLU A 147 25.41 -33.89 1.90
C GLU A 147 24.85 -34.92 2.90
N SER A 148 24.44 -36.08 2.37
CA SER A 148 24.59 -37.38 3.04
C SER A 148 24.66 -38.51 2.02
N THR A 149 25.59 -39.43 2.23
CA THR A 149 26.03 -40.46 1.25
C THR A 149 25.14 -41.71 1.22
N SER A 150 24.89 -42.28 0.04
CA SER A 150 25.08 -43.73 -0.23
C SER A 150 24.95 -44.08 -1.73
N SER A 151 25.55 -45.19 -2.14
CA SER A 151 25.77 -45.57 -3.56
C SER A 151 24.66 -46.45 -4.15
N GLY A 152 24.36 -46.31 -5.45
CA GLY A 152 23.55 -47.26 -6.22
C GLY A 152 23.52 -46.95 -7.73
N LEU A 153 23.73 -47.96 -8.59
CA LEU A 153 23.74 -47.80 -10.06
C LEU A 153 22.45 -48.33 -10.70
N ARG A 154 21.92 -47.65 -11.74
CA ARG A 154 21.82 -48.15 -13.14
C ARG A 154 20.94 -47.27 -14.06
N THR A 155 21.33 -47.27 -15.34
CA THR A 155 20.58 -46.84 -16.55
C THR A 155 19.97 -48.07 -17.27
N PRO A 156 19.19 -47.98 -18.39
CA PRO A 156 18.89 -46.85 -19.30
C PRO A 156 17.35 -46.55 -19.35
N ASP A 157 16.62 -46.13 -20.41
CA ASP A 157 16.87 -46.03 -21.86
C ASP A 157 15.87 -45.12 -22.64
N SER A 158 16.08 -44.97 -23.97
CA SER A 158 15.14 -44.65 -25.08
C SER A 158 13.95 -43.69 -24.84
N THR A 159 13.94 -42.43 -25.30
CA THR A 159 13.72 -41.93 -26.70
C THR A 159 12.35 -42.21 -27.34
N GLU A 160 11.61 -41.15 -27.74
CA GLU A 160 11.32 -40.83 -29.15
C GLU A 160 10.64 -39.43 -29.34
N LYS A 161 10.28 -39.06 -30.58
CA LYS A 161 9.83 -37.73 -31.04
C LYS A 161 8.74 -37.82 -32.14
N CYS A 162 8.27 -36.65 -32.59
CA CYS A 162 7.23 -36.37 -33.62
C CYS A 162 5.78 -36.57 -33.14
N ASN A 163 4.85 -35.61 -33.25
CA ASN A 163 4.53 -34.58 -34.27
C ASN A 163 3.59 -35.09 -35.39
N LEU A 164 2.41 -34.48 -35.46
CA LEU A 164 1.50 -34.51 -36.61
C LEU A 164 0.89 -33.12 -36.81
N GLN A 165 0.97 -32.61 -38.04
CA GLN A 165 0.22 -31.47 -38.55
C GLN A 165 -0.96 -31.99 -39.40
N HIS A 166 -1.95 -31.15 -39.70
CA HIS A 166 -2.79 -31.20 -40.91
C HIS A 166 -3.41 -29.81 -41.18
N GLU A 167 -3.95 -29.60 -42.39
CA GLU A 167 -4.03 -28.28 -43.04
C GLU A 167 -5.35 -27.50 -42.93
N GLU A 168 -5.15 -26.18 -43.01
CA GLU A 168 -5.94 -25.11 -43.67
C GLU A 168 -7.20 -25.44 -44.49
N VAL A 169 -8.23 -24.59 -44.35
CA VAL A 169 -9.24 -24.28 -45.40
C VAL A 169 -9.58 -22.77 -45.38
N LEU A 170 -9.80 -22.16 -46.55
CA LEU A 170 -9.97 -20.71 -46.77
C LEU A 170 -11.43 -20.26 -46.98
N ALA A 171 -11.83 -19.13 -46.37
CA ALA A 171 -12.82 -18.12 -46.84
C ALA A 171 -12.99 -17.00 -45.79
N GLY A 172 -13.32 -15.74 -46.09
CA GLY A 172 -13.43 -15.05 -47.38
C GLY A 172 -14.46 -13.90 -47.35
N GLY A 173 -14.03 -12.63 -47.37
CA GLY A 173 -14.92 -11.46 -47.52
C GLY A 173 -14.44 -10.17 -46.82
N PRO A 174 -14.79 -8.95 -47.28
CA PRO A 174 -14.04 -7.73 -46.93
C PRO A 174 -14.87 -6.60 -46.26
N SER A 175 -14.17 -5.59 -45.72
CA SER A 175 -14.69 -4.22 -45.67
C SER A 175 -13.58 -3.15 -45.72
N GLN A 176 -13.88 -2.02 -46.35
CA GLN A 176 -13.11 -0.76 -46.33
C GLN A 176 -13.92 0.27 -45.50
N GLY A 177 -13.42 1.41 -45.02
CA GLY A 177 -12.10 2.04 -45.18
C GLY A 177 -12.26 3.57 -45.29
N GLY A 178 -12.04 4.28 -44.17
CA GLY A 178 -11.81 5.73 -44.12
C GLY A 178 -13.04 6.67 -44.08
N LYS A 179 -13.10 7.54 -43.04
CA LYS A 179 -13.61 8.93 -43.09
C LYS A 179 -13.43 9.68 -41.75
N SER A 180 -12.77 10.84 -41.82
CA SER A 180 -12.60 11.86 -40.76
C SER A 180 -12.21 13.19 -41.41
N PRO A 181 -12.28 14.37 -40.74
CA PRO A 181 -13.28 14.89 -39.79
C PRO A 181 -14.02 16.12 -40.44
N PRO A 182 -14.69 17.08 -39.75
CA PRO A 182 -14.17 17.97 -38.67
C PRO A 182 -14.96 17.83 -37.35
N GLN A 183 -14.32 17.74 -36.17
CA GLN A 183 -13.79 18.84 -35.34
C GLN A 183 -14.84 19.79 -34.74
N HIS A 184 -15.20 19.58 -33.47
CA HIS A 184 -15.62 20.64 -32.54
C HIS A 184 -15.34 20.29 -31.05
N PHE A 185 -14.20 19.64 -30.77
CA PHE A 185 -13.74 19.42 -29.39
C PHE A 185 -13.30 20.75 -28.78
N THR A 186 -13.92 21.15 -27.66
CA THR A 186 -13.94 22.56 -27.23
C THR A 186 -13.58 22.71 -25.74
N ILE A 187 -12.30 22.92 -25.44
CA ILE A 187 -11.73 23.55 -24.22
C ILE A 187 -11.93 22.81 -22.87
N THR A 188 -13.03 22.10 -22.66
CA THR A 188 -13.36 21.45 -21.37
C THR A 188 -12.39 20.31 -21.02
N GLU A 189 -12.13 19.42 -21.99
CA GLU A 189 -11.27 18.24 -21.82
C GLU A 189 -9.84 18.60 -21.36
N ASN A 190 -9.33 19.77 -21.79
CA ASN A 190 -8.05 20.32 -21.38
C ASN A 190 -7.97 20.55 -19.86
N LYS A 191 -9.06 21.06 -19.26
CA LYS A 191 -9.17 21.22 -17.81
C LYS A 191 -9.39 19.89 -17.10
N ASP A 192 -10.22 19.01 -17.67
CA ASP A 192 -10.50 17.72 -17.05
C ASP A 192 -9.25 16.83 -16.92
N LEU A 193 -8.32 16.90 -17.88
CA LEU A 193 -7.01 16.25 -17.82
C LEU A 193 -6.12 16.88 -16.72
N GLU A 194 -5.99 18.20 -16.73
CA GLU A 194 -5.21 18.98 -15.77
C GLU A 194 -5.68 18.75 -14.32
N GLN A 195 -6.98 18.86 -14.08
CA GLN A 195 -7.58 18.75 -12.74
C GLN A 195 -7.51 17.33 -12.19
N ARG A 196 -7.65 16.28 -13.03
CA ARG A 196 -7.41 14.90 -12.59
C ARG A 196 -5.95 14.66 -12.26
N ALA A 197 -5.02 15.08 -13.11
CA ALA A 197 -3.59 14.91 -12.86
C ALA A 197 -3.11 15.63 -11.57
N LEU A 198 -3.54 16.88 -11.36
CA LEU A 198 -3.24 17.63 -10.14
C LEU A 198 -3.97 17.06 -8.90
N GLY A 199 -5.19 16.54 -9.07
CA GLY A 199 -5.92 15.85 -7.99
C GLY A 199 -5.25 14.55 -7.55
N ILE A 200 -4.73 13.76 -8.49
CA ILE A 200 -3.96 12.54 -8.21
C ILE A 200 -2.66 12.87 -7.48
N ILE A 201 -1.96 13.94 -7.89
CA ILE A 201 -0.78 14.44 -7.15
C ILE A 201 -1.18 14.84 -5.73
N SER A 202 -2.17 15.73 -5.57
CA SER A 202 -2.68 16.18 -4.26
C SER A 202 -3.01 15.02 -3.32
N GLN A 203 -3.63 13.95 -3.83
CA GLN A 203 -3.91 12.73 -3.06
C GLN A 203 -2.66 11.93 -2.68
N GLU A 204 -1.68 11.76 -3.58
CA GLU A 204 -0.53 10.88 -3.34
C GLU A 204 0.53 11.48 -2.39
N ILE A 205 0.65 12.82 -2.35
CA ILE A 205 1.48 13.55 -1.39
C ILE A 205 0.69 14.15 -0.22
N SER A 206 -0.62 13.91 -0.14
CA SER A 206 -1.52 14.40 0.92
C SER A 206 -1.57 15.93 1.13
N VAL A 207 -1.14 16.72 0.14
CA VAL A 207 -1.15 18.20 0.18
C VAL A 207 -2.46 18.77 -0.38
N ASN A 208 -2.82 19.98 0.03
CA ASN A 208 -4.00 20.64 -0.52
C ASN A 208 -3.78 21.07 -1.99
N LEU A 209 -4.83 21.03 -2.81
CA LEU A 209 -4.77 21.56 -4.18
C LEU A 209 -4.35 23.05 -4.22
N ALA A 210 -4.65 23.81 -3.16
CA ALA A 210 -4.20 25.20 -3.01
C ALA A 210 -2.67 25.33 -2.85
N GLU A 211 -2.02 24.40 -2.16
CA GLU A 211 -0.55 24.39 -1.97
C GLU A 211 0.17 24.05 -3.28
N LEU A 212 -0.46 23.26 -4.15
CA LEU A 212 0.00 23.05 -5.53
C LEU A 212 -0.12 24.33 -6.40
N GLU A 213 -1.01 25.26 -6.08
CA GLU A 213 -1.12 26.53 -6.83
C GLU A 213 0.01 27.53 -6.52
N GLU A 214 0.74 27.35 -5.41
CA GLU A 214 1.92 28.17 -5.06
C GLU A 214 3.16 27.89 -5.93
N ASN A 215 3.10 26.87 -6.80
CA ASN A 215 4.15 26.46 -7.75
C ASN A 215 5.45 25.87 -7.13
N PRO A 216 5.39 25.05 -6.07
CA PRO A 216 6.57 24.40 -5.50
C PRO A 216 7.28 23.46 -6.50
N ALA A 217 8.53 23.11 -6.20
CA ALA A 217 9.18 21.98 -6.85
C ALA A 217 8.65 20.65 -6.28
N PHE A 218 8.57 19.63 -7.12
CA PHE A 218 8.08 18.31 -6.71
C PHE A 218 8.97 17.65 -5.64
N SER A 219 10.27 17.95 -5.63
CA SER A 219 11.21 17.57 -4.57
C SER A 219 10.79 18.09 -3.18
N ASP A 220 10.28 19.31 -3.14
CA ASP A 220 10.01 20.04 -1.90
C ASP A 220 8.67 19.57 -1.29
N LEU A 221 7.83 18.96 -2.13
CA LEU A 221 6.62 18.22 -1.79
C LEU A 221 6.87 16.73 -1.48
N GLY A 222 8.14 16.29 -1.40
CA GLY A 222 8.49 14.89 -1.10
C GLY A 222 8.28 13.89 -2.26
N VAL A 223 8.07 14.35 -3.49
CA VAL A 223 7.97 13.46 -4.66
C VAL A 223 9.37 12.96 -5.05
N ASP A 224 9.69 11.75 -4.61
CA ASP A 224 10.93 11.04 -4.96
C ASP A 224 10.79 10.19 -6.25
N SER A 225 11.87 9.48 -6.60
CA SER A 225 11.96 8.62 -7.79
C SER A 225 11.04 7.38 -7.78
N LEU A 226 10.41 7.04 -6.67
CA LEU A 226 9.44 5.95 -6.54
C LEU A 226 8.01 6.51 -6.53
N LEU A 227 7.77 7.58 -5.77
CA LEU A 227 6.47 8.25 -5.71
C LEU A 227 6.08 8.84 -7.06
N SER A 228 7.03 9.44 -7.78
CA SER A 228 6.85 9.91 -9.17
C SER A 228 6.45 8.77 -10.13
N MET A 229 6.88 7.52 -9.92
CA MET A 229 6.39 6.38 -10.71
C MET A 229 4.96 5.99 -10.32
N SER A 230 4.62 5.95 -9.03
CA SER A 230 3.25 5.67 -8.55
C SER A 230 2.25 6.69 -9.09
N ILE A 231 2.58 7.98 -8.94
CA ILE A 231 1.80 9.11 -9.47
C ILE A 231 1.64 8.97 -10.98
N LEU A 232 2.72 8.67 -11.71
CA LEU A 232 2.70 8.54 -13.17
C LEU A 232 1.76 7.44 -13.65
N ASP A 233 1.87 6.24 -13.09
CA ASP A 233 1.01 5.10 -13.46
C ASP A 233 -0.46 5.37 -13.11
N LYS A 234 -0.72 6.05 -11.98
CA LYS A 234 -2.06 6.47 -11.54
C LYS A 234 -2.67 7.53 -12.46
N ILE A 235 -1.89 8.55 -12.87
CA ILE A 235 -2.31 9.55 -13.87
C ILE A 235 -2.57 8.89 -15.23
N ASN A 236 -1.64 8.07 -15.73
CA ASN A 236 -1.78 7.40 -17.03
C ASN A 236 -3.02 6.48 -17.06
N ARG A 237 -3.33 5.79 -15.96
CA ARG A 237 -4.54 4.95 -15.82
C ARG A 237 -5.85 5.74 -15.80
N ASP A 238 -5.95 6.78 -14.97
CA ASP A 238 -7.22 7.51 -14.75
C ASP A 238 -7.53 8.51 -15.88
N THR A 239 -6.50 9.08 -16.49
CA THR A 239 -6.65 10.07 -17.57
C THR A 239 -6.57 9.46 -18.98
N GLY A 240 -6.06 8.23 -19.11
CA GLY A 240 -5.75 7.59 -20.39
C GLY A 240 -4.49 8.14 -21.08
N ALA A 241 -3.73 9.00 -20.40
CA ALA A 241 -2.48 9.56 -20.94
C ALA A 241 -1.36 8.51 -21.02
N HIS A 242 -0.34 8.82 -21.84
CA HIS A 242 0.92 8.07 -21.92
C HIS A 242 2.11 9.00 -21.66
N LEU A 243 2.14 9.57 -20.45
CA LEU A 243 3.29 10.31 -19.93
C LEU A 243 4.47 9.35 -19.66
N ALA A 244 5.69 9.83 -19.92
CA ALA A 244 6.93 9.08 -19.73
C ALA A 244 7.51 9.25 -18.32
N ALA A 245 8.30 8.27 -17.86
CA ALA A 245 8.98 8.28 -16.56
C ALA A 245 9.85 9.53 -16.31
N SER A 246 10.33 10.18 -17.36
CA SER A 246 11.10 11.42 -17.27
C SER A 246 10.27 12.68 -17.01
N VAL A 247 8.92 12.61 -16.97
CA VAL A 247 8.07 13.82 -16.92
C VAL A 247 8.34 14.67 -15.67
N PHE A 248 8.47 14.06 -14.49
CA PHE A 248 8.78 14.78 -13.23
C PHE A 248 10.23 15.27 -13.15
N VAL A 249 11.13 14.79 -14.03
CA VAL A 249 12.52 15.25 -14.14
C VAL A 249 12.64 16.41 -15.15
N SER A 250 11.93 16.31 -16.27
CA SER A 250 11.84 17.37 -17.29
C SER A 250 11.03 18.59 -16.81
N TYR A 251 10.04 18.35 -15.96
CA TYR A 251 9.09 19.34 -15.45
C TYR A 251 9.06 19.29 -13.92
N SER A 252 10.13 19.77 -13.29
CA SER A 252 10.37 19.62 -11.84
C SER A 252 9.50 20.51 -10.94
N THR A 253 8.69 21.41 -11.49
CA THR A 253 7.73 22.25 -10.73
C THR A 253 6.30 22.07 -11.19
N VAL A 254 5.34 22.29 -10.29
CA VAL A 254 3.90 22.08 -10.57
C VAL A 254 3.43 22.86 -11.79
N SER A 255 3.83 24.13 -11.98
CA SER A 255 3.45 24.90 -13.17
C SER A 255 4.13 24.44 -14.45
N SER A 256 5.38 23.96 -14.41
CA SER A 256 6.04 23.40 -15.59
C SER A 256 5.31 22.15 -16.09
N PHE A 257 4.88 21.28 -15.18
CA PHE A 257 4.08 20.08 -15.46
C PHE A 257 2.66 20.45 -15.92
N ARG A 258 1.98 21.38 -15.23
CA ARG A 258 0.67 21.94 -15.61
C ARG A 258 0.67 22.48 -17.05
N ASN A 259 1.75 23.13 -17.48
CA ASN A 259 1.91 23.63 -18.84
C ASN A 259 2.22 22.51 -19.85
N HIS A 260 3.00 21.49 -19.47
CA HIS A 260 3.20 20.30 -20.31
C HIS A 260 1.89 19.55 -20.62
N LEU A 261 1.05 19.33 -19.60
CA LEU A 261 -0.28 18.70 -19.76
C LEU A 261 -1.18 19.47 -20.74
N ARG A 262 -1.14 20.81 -20.70
CA ARG A 262 -1.92 21.70 -21.56
C ARG A 262 -1.43 21.73 -23.01
N ASN A 263 -0.14 21.54 -23.24
CA ASN A 263 0.50 21.86 -24.52
C ASN A 263 0.91 20.62 -25.34
N ASP A 264 1.53 19.61 -24.72
CA ASP A 264 2.20 18.52 -25.45
C ASP A 264 1.32 17.27 -25.63
N ILE A 265 0.46 16.95 -24.65
CA ILE A 265 -0.46 15.80 -24.75
C ILE A 265 -1.51 16.03 -25.85
N MET A 266 -1.82 17.30 -26.17
CA MET A 266 -2.88 17.69 -27.10
C MET A 266 -2.39 17.99 -28.53
N ALA A 267 -1.15 17.63 -28.86
CA ALA A 267 -0.54 17.78 -30.18
C ALA A 267 -0.40 16.45 -30.95
N ARG A 268 -1.11 15.39 -30.53
CA ARG A 268 -1.07 14.03 -31.09
C ARG A 268 -2.47 13.45 -31.30
#